data_AF-A0A174UQE7-F1
#
_entry.id   AF-A0A174UQE7-F1
#
_cell.length_a   1.000
_cell.length_b   1.000
_cell.length_c   1.000
_cell.angle_alpha   90.00
_cell.angle_beta   90.00
_cell.angle_gamma   90.00
#
_symmetry.space_group_name_H-M   'P 1'
#
loop_
_entity.id
_entity.type
_entity.pdbx_description
1 polymer ?
#
loop_
_entity_poly.entity_id
_entity_poly.type
_entity_poly.pdbx_seq_one_letter_code
_entity_poly.pdbx_strand_id
1 'polypeptide(L)'
;MNRLVIVGCGRLAEIITNAVVKGMLPDYELVGVYSRTASKAEHIANKMRQHGKMCAACHTLKELLELKPDYLVESASPAAMKELALPTLENGTSIITLSIGALADTSFYEKVKETAKANDTRVYLVSGATGGFDVLRTTSLMGNATARFFNEKGPDALKGTSVYKEELQQEKRIVFSGNATEAINVFPTKVNVSVAASLASVGPDNMQVSIQSTPGFTGDTQKVEIKNEQVHAVVEVYSATSEIAGWSVVNTLLNITSPIVF
;
A
#
# COMPACT_ATOMS: atom_id res chain seq x y z
N MET A 1 -0.20 -10.24 -23.07
CA MET A 1 -0.80 -10.26 -21.73
C MET A 1 0.32 -10.13 -20.73
N ASN A 2 0.24 -9.16 -19.83
CA ASN A 2 1.29 -8.88 -18.86
C ASN A 2 1.33 -9.99 -17.80
N ARG A 3 2.52 -10.48 -17.49
CA ARG A 3 2.77 -11.52 -16.49
C ARG A 3 2.80 -10.88 -15.11
N LEU A 4 1.82 -11.23 -14.29
CA LEU A 4 1.64 -10.74 -12.93
C LEU A 4 2.07 -11.82 -11.93
N VAL A 5 2.77 -11.42 -10.87
CA VAL A 5 3.02 -12.25 -9.70
C VAL A 5 2.62 -11.55 -8.41
N ILE A 6 2.37 -12.30 -7.34
CA ILE A 6 2.02 -11.74 -6.02
C ILE A 6 2.99 -12.25 -4.94
N VAL A 7 3.52 -11.33 -4.13
CA VAL A 7 4.22 -11.63 -2.87
C VAL A 7 3.34 -11.25 -1.69
N GLY A 8 3.08 -12.21 -0.81
CA GLY A 8 2.22 -12.05 0.36
C GLY A 8 0.79 -12.51 0.10
N CYS A 9 0.53 -13.81 0.25
CA CYS A 9 -0.75 -14.44 -0.07
C CYS A 9 -1.78 -14.31 1.08
N GLY A 10 -2.05 -13.09 1.54
CA GLY A 10 -3.05 -12.80 2.57
C GLY A 10 -4.43 -12.47 1.99
N ARG A 11 -5.30 -11.89 2.84
CA ARG A 11 -6.67 -11.46 2.46
C ARG A 11 -6.67 -10.51 1.25
N LEU A 12 -5.72 -9.56 1.17
CA LEU A 12 -5.68 -8.60 0.06
C LEU A 12 -5.28 -9.25 -1.26
N ALA A 13 -4.34 -10.21 -1.24
CA ALA A 13 -3.99 -11.02 -2.41
C ALA A 13 -5.18 -11.83 -2.93
N GLU A 14 -6.06 -12.28 -2.04
CA GLU A 14 -7.28 -12.98 -2.45
C GLU A 14 -8.25 -12.09 -3.22
N ILE A 15 -8.38 -10.81 -2.86
CA ILE A 15 -9.17 -9.82 -3.61
C ILE A 15 -8.61 -9.65 -5.03
N ILE A 16 -7.29 -9.48 -5.15
CA ILE A 16 -6.61 -9.33 -6.44
C ILE A 16 -6.80 -10.60 -7.29
N THR A 17 -6.60 -11.78 -6.69
CA THR A 17 -6.81 -13.08 -7.34
C THR A 17 -8.24 -13.22 -7.84
N ASN A 18 -9.23 -12.84 -7.02
CA ASN A 18 -10.64 -12.83 -7.41
C ASN A 18 -10.91 -11.91 -8.60
N ALA A 19 -10.28 -10.73 -8.65
CA ALA A 19 -10.42 -9.81 -9.78
C ALA A 19 -9.87 -10.44 -11.08
N VAL A 20 -8.71 -11.11 -11.02
CA VAL A 20 -8.15 -11.86 -12.16
C VAL A 20 -9.11 -12.99 -12.61
N VAL A 21 -9.59 -13.79 -11.66
CA VAL A 21 -10.52 -14.91 -11.95
C VAL A 21 -11.82 -14.41 -12.58
N LYS A 22 -12.37 -13.28 -12.11
CA LYS A 22 -13.59 -12.65 -12.63
C LYS A 22 -13.37 -11.91 -13.96
N GLY A 23 -12.16 -11.91 -14.51
CA GLY A 23 -11.85 -11.25 -15.78
C GLY A 23 -11.80 -9.72 -15.69
N MET A 24 -11.68 -9.15 -14.49
CA MET A 24 -11.58 -7.69 -14.30
C MET A 24 -10.22 -7.13 -14.71
N LEU A 25 -9.22 -7.98 -14.87
CA LEU A 25 -7.85 -7.62 -15.26
C LEU A 25 -7.49 -8.35 -16.57
N PRO A 26 -8.16 -8.01 -17.70
CA PRO A 26 -8.04 -8.77 -18.96
C PRO A 26 -6.63 -8.72 -19.56
N ASP A 27 -5.86 -7.69 -19.24
CA ASP A 27 -4.50 -7.52 -19.73
C ASP A 27 -3.45 -8.24 -18.89
N TYR A 28 -3.85 -8.96 -17.84
CA TYR A 28 -2.95 -9.60 -16.88
C TYR A 28 -3.19 -11.11 -16.75
N GLU A 29 -2.09 -11.83 -16.63
CA GLU A 29 -2.06 -13.25 -16.28
C GLU A 29 -1.33 -13.41 -14.94
N LEU A 30 -2.01 -13.90 -13.91
CA LEU A 30 -1.35 -14.24 -12.64
C LEU A 30 -0.63 -15.59 -12.77
N VAL A 31 0.68 -15.54 -13.03
CA VAL A 31 1.51 -16.69 -13.36
C VAL A 31 2.18 -17.35 -12.15
N GLY A 32 2.31 -16.63 -11.03
CA GLY A 32 2.97 -17.14 -9.85
C GLY A 32 2.67 -16.36 -8.58
N VAL A 33 2.77 -17.03 -7.45
CA VAL A 33 2.60 -16.44 -6.12
C VAL A 33 3.64 -16.96 -5.14
N TYR A 34 4.04 -16.10 -4.20
CA TYR A 34 4.97 -16.43 -3.13
C TYR A 34 4.45 -15.91 -1.78
N SER A 35 4.68 -16.68 -0.73
CA SER A 35 4.41 -16.30 0.65
C SER A 35 5.33 -17.08 1.58
N ARG A 36 5.78 -16.45 2.69
CA ARG A 36 6.55 -17.15 3.74
C ARG A 36 5.81 -18.37 4.29
N THR A 37 4.48 -18.33 4.33
CA THR A 37 3.64 -19.47 4.67
C THR A 37 3.24 -20.19 3.38
N ALA A 38 3.87 -21.32 3.07
CA ALA A 38 3.68 -22.07 1.82
C ALA A 38 2.21 -22.40 1.53
N SER A 39 1.45 -22.85 2.55
CA SER A 39 0.02 -23.18 2.40
C SER A 39 -0.83 -22.00 1.91
N LYS A 40 -0.43 -20.76 2.18
CA LYS A 40 -1.13 -19.57 1.67
C LYS A 40 -0.87 -19.35 0.17
N ALA A 41 0.36 -19.59 -0.29
CA ALA A 41 0.68 -19.53 -1.72
C ALA A 41 -0.03 -20.66 -2.48
N GLU A 42 -0.02 -21.87 -1.93
CA GLU A 42 -0.75 -23.01 -2.48
C GLU A 42 -2.26 -22.74 -2.57
N HIS A 43 -2.85 -22.09 -1.56
CA HIS A 43 -4.26 -21.72 -1.57
C HIS A 43 -4.62 -20.84 -2.79
N ILE A 44 -3.85 -19.79 -3.04
CA ILE A 44 -4.08 -18.89 -4.20
C ILE A 44 -3.83 -19.63 -5.52
N ALA A 45 -2.75 -20.42 -5.63
CA ALA A 45 -2.45 -21.20 -6.82
C ALA A 45 -3.55 -22.24 -7.13
N ASN A 46 -4.07 -22.93 -6.10
CA ASN A 46 -5.19 -23.87 -6.22
C ASN A 46 -6.46 -23.18 -6.72
N LYS A 47 -6.77 -21.99 -6.20
CA LYS A 47 -7.91 -21.20 -6.62
C LYS A 47 -7.84 -20.83 -8.10
N MET A 48 -6.67 -20.43 -8.58
CA MET A 48 -6.43 -20.18 -10.01
C MET A 48 -6.65 -21.45 -10.83
N ARG A 49 -6.09 -22.59 -10.41
CA ARG A 49 -6.26 -23.89 -11.08
C ARG A 49 -7.72 -24.33 -11.17
N GLN A 50 -8.51 -24.13 -10.11
CA GLN A 50 -9.95 -24.43 -10.09
C GLN A 50 -10.74 -23.63 -11.14
N HIS A 51 -10.23 -22.47 -11.54
CA HIS A 51 -10.81 -21.63 -12.59
C HIS A 51 -10.09 -21.78 -13.94
N GLY A 52 -9.36 -22.89 -14.12
CA GLY A 52 -8.68 -23.22 -15.39
C GLY A 52 -7.47 -22.34 -15.73
N LYS A 53 -6.91 -21.63 -14.74
CA LYS A 53 -5.75 -20.75 -14.93
C LYS A 53 -4.51 -21.35 -14.24
N MET A 54 -3.38 -21.41 -14.95
CA MET A 54 -2.12 -21.88 -14.38
C MET A 54 -1.51 -20.80 -13.48
N CYS A 55 -1.09 -21.17 -12.28
CA CYS A 55 -0.37 -20.31 -11.36
C CYS A 55 0.59 -21.16 -10.53
N ALA A 56 1.87 -20.82 -10.53
CA ALA A 56 2.88 -21.47 -9.71
C ALA A 56 2.76 -21.01 -8.25
N ALA A 57 2.90 -21.94 -7.29
CA ALA A 57 3.17 -21.60 -5.91
C ALA A 57 4.69 -21.71 -5.70
N CYS A 58 5.38 -20.58 -5.72
CA CYS A 58 6.84 -20.51 -5.55
C CYS A 58 7.20 -20.55 -4.06
N HIS A 59 8.40 -21.06 -3.76
CA HIS A 59 8.93 -21.17 -2.39
C HIS A 59 9.94 -20.07 -2.05
N THR A 60 10.48 -19.38 -3.06
CA THR A 60 11.41 -18.27 -2.90
C THR A 60 11.07 -17.11 -3.83
N LEU A 61 11.55 -15.90 -3.49
CA LEU A 61 11.46 -14.76 -4.39
C LEU A 61 12.19 -15.04 -5.72
N LYS A 62 13.33 -15.73 -5.67
CA LYS A 62 14.12 -16.08 -6.84
C LYS A 62 13.31 -16.92 -7.84
N GLU A 63 12.69 -18.01 -7.37
CA GLU A 63 11.81 -18.85 -8.20
C GLU A 63 10.67 -18.04 -8.81
N LEU A 64 10.10 -17.10 -8.05
CA LEU A 64 9.03 -16.23 -8.56
C LEU A 64 9.53 -15.31 -9.69
N LEU A 65 10.72 -14.73 -9.55
CA LEU A 65 11.32 -13.83 -10.55
C LEU A 65 11.85 -14.58 -11.79
N GLU A 66 12.21 -15.85 -11.66
CA GLU A 66 12.55 -16.74 -12.78
C GLU A 66 11.36 -16.96 -13.73
N LEU A 67 10.13 -16.73 -13.28
CA LEU A 67 8.94 -16.70 -14.15
C LEU A 67 8.91 -15.49 -15.10
N LYS A 68 9.88 -14.57 -15.01
CA LYS A 68 9.95 -13.33 -15.79
C LYS A 68 8.64 -12.54 -15.80
N PRO A 69 8.17 -12.09 -14.62
CA PRO A 69 6.99 -11.24 -14.53
C PRO A 69 7.28 -9.81 -15.01
N ASP A 70 6.30 -9.19 -15.63
CA ASP A 70 6.29 -7.75 -15.94
C ASP A 70 5.97 -6.94 -14.67
N TYR A 71 5.09 -7.48 -13.83
CA TYR A 71 4.60 -6.82 -12.62
C TYR A 71 4.57 -7.75 -11.40
N LEU A 72 5.02 -7.25 -10.26
CA LEU A 72 4.91 -7.89 -8.95
C LEU A 72 4.02 -7.06 -8.03
N VAL A 73 2.95 -7.66 -7.50
CA VAL A 73 2.17 -7.06 -6.42
C VAL A 73 2.76 -7.47 -5.08
N GLU A 74 3.12 -6.49 -4.27
CA GLU A 74 3.53 -6.67 -2.88
C GLU A 74 2.33 -6.39 -1.95
N SER A 75 1.91 -7.43 -1.22
CA SER A 75 0.86 -7.39 -0.21
C SER A 75 1.26 -8.14 1.07
N ALA A 76 2.50 -7.95 1.50
CA ALA A 76 3.14 -8.68 2.59
C ALA A 76 3.40 -7.80 3.82
N SER A 77 4.44 -6.97 3.79
CA SER A 77 4.83 -6.08 4.89
C SER A 77 5.91 -5.08 4.45
N PRO A 78 6.13 -3.98 5.18
CA PRO A 78 7.22 -3.06 4.90
C PRO A 78 8.60 -3.73 4.91
N ALA A 79 8.82 -4.70 5.80
CA ALA A 79 10.07 -5.46 5.83
C ALA A 79 10.25 -6.31 4.56
N ALA A 80 9.20 -7.01 4.14
CA ALA A 80 9.24 -7.78 2.89
C ALA A 80 9.47 -6.87 1.67
N MET A 81 8.83 -5.69 1.64
CA MET A 81 9.06 -4.70 0.58
C MET A 81 10.53 -4.24 0.55
N LYS A 82 11.16 -3.98 1.70
CA LYS A 82 12.59 -3.65 1.78
C LYS A 82 13.49 -4.76 1.24
N GLU A 83 13.15 -6.02 1.49
CA GLU A 83 13.90 -7.18 1.02
C GLU A 83 13.74 -7.43 -0.48
N LEU A 84 12.53 -7.27 -1.03
CA LEU A 84 12.23 -7.66 -2.41
C LEU A 84 12.42 -6.54 -3.44
N ALA A 85 12.44 -5.27 -3.03
CA ALA A 85 12.36 -4.15 -3.99
C ALA A 85 13.50 -4.15 -5.01
N LEU A 86 14.75 -4.14 -4.54
CA LEU A 86 15.91 -4.02 -5.44
C LEU A 86 16.05 -5.26 -6.34
N PRO A 87 16.01 -6.51 -5.82
CA PRO A 87 16.09 -7.69 -6.68
C PRO A 87 14.98 -7.78 -7.73
N THR A 88 13.78 -7.30 -7.40
CA THR A 88 12.63 -7.30 -8.33
C THR A 88 12.83 -6.29 -9.46
N LEU A 89 13.24 -5.06 -9.13
CA LEU A 89 13.49 -4.01 -10.12
C LEU A 89 14.69 -4.36 -11.02
N GLU A 90 15.76 -4.94 -10.46
CA GLU A 90 16.92 -5.44 -11.21
C GLU A 90 16.57 -6.60 -12.14
N ASN A 91 15.53 -7.38 -11.84
CA ASN A 91 15.02 -8.42 -12.73
C ASN A 91 14.24 -7.86 -13.94
N GLY A 92 14.02 -6.54 -14.01
CA GLY A 92 13.16 -5.89 -15.01
C GLY A 92 11.67 -5.95 -14.68
N THR A 93 11.32 -6.24 -13.42
CA THR A 93 9.93 -6.36 -12.96
C THR A 93 9.50 -5.10 -12.22
N SER A 94 8.40 -4.48 -12.65
CA SER A 94 7.81 -3.33 -11.94
C SER A 94 7.03 -3.77 -10.69
N ILE A 95 6.96 -2.94 -9.66
CA ILE A 95 6.34 -3.28 -8.36
C ILE A 95 5.07 -2.47 -8.16
N ILE A 96 4.00 -3.11 -7.71
CA ILE A 96 2.79 -2.48 -7.16
C ILE A 96 2.76 -2.78 -5.66
N THR A 97 2.93 -1.77 -4.80
CA THR A 97 3.14 -2.00 -3.35
C THR A 97 2.01 -1.45 -2.49
N LEU A 98 1.56 -2.26 -1.53
CA LEU A 98 0.67 -1.85 -0.43
C LEU A 98 1.43 -1.41 0.82
N SER A 99 2.66 -1.88 1.00
CA SER A 99 3.49 -1.61 2.18
C SER A 99 4.34 -0.35 2.04
N ILE A 100 3.69 0.77 1.71
CA ILE A 100 4.32 2.06 1.40
C ILE A 100 5.18 2.58 2.55
N GLY A 101 4.90 2.19 3.80
CA GLY A 101 5.73 2.52 4.95
C GLY A 101 7.22 2.13 4.80
N ALA A 102 7.55 1.16 3.93
CA ALA A 102 8.94 0.83 3.60
C ALA A 102 9.72 2.01 3.00
N LEU A 103 9.03 2.89 2.26
CA LEU A 103 9.59 4.03 1.53
C LEU A 103 9.72 5.30 2.38
N ALA A 104 9.39 5.23 3.67
CA ALA A 104 9.62 6.36 4.56
C ALA A 104 11.10 6.57 4.90
N ASP A 105 11.91 5.54 4.76
CA ASP A 105 13.36 5.63 4.87
C ASP A 105 13.90 6.29 3.60
N THR A 106 14.26 7.57 3.69
CA THR A 106 14.74 8.39 2.57
C THR A 106 15.91 7.73 1.83
N SER A 107 16.81 7.06 2.55
CA SER A 107 17.97 6.40 1.94
C SER A 107 17.56 5.19 1.11
N PHE A 108 16.57 4.44 1.59
CA PHE A 108 16.01 3.31 0.85
C PHE A 108 15.15 3.78 -0.33
N TYR A 109 14.37 4.84 -0.15
CA TYR A 109 13.55 5.43 -1.21
C TYR A 109 14.39 5.89 -2.41
N GLU A 110 15.49 6.62 -2.18
CA GLU A 110 16.36 7.06 -3.27
C GLU A 110 17.04 5.87 -3.98
N LYS A 111 17.49 4.84 -3.24
CA LYS A 111 18.01 3.61 -3.86
C LYS A 111 16.98 2.92 -4.76
N VAL A 112 15.76 2.77 -4.28
CA VAL A 112 14.65 2.18 -5.05
C VAL A 112 14.40 2.97 -6.34
N LYS A 113 14.41 4.30 -6.27
CA LYS A 113 14.20 5.19 -7.41
C LYS A 113 15.36 5.12 -8.42
N GLU A 114 16.61 5.07 -7.96
CA GLU A 114 17.79 4.89 -8.81
C GLU A 114 17.76 3.54 -9.53
N THR A 115 17.52 2.45 -8.79
CA THR A 115 17.41 1.10 -9.36
C THR A 115 16.27 0.99 -10.36
N ALA A 116 15.09 1.55 -10.06
CA ALA A 116 13.95 1.56 -10.97
C ALA A 116 14.31 2.26 -12.29
N LYS A 117 14.94 3.44 -12.20
CA LYS A 117 15.38 4.21 -13.38
C LYS A 117 16.42 3.46 -14.21
N ALA A 118 17.38 2.80 -13.56
CA ALA A 118 18.46 2.07 -14.25
C ALA A 118 17.95 0.85 -15.04
N ASN A 119 16.81 0.28 -14.65
CA ASN A 119 16.24 -0.94 -15.24
C ASN A 119 14.95 -0.71 -16.03
N ASP A 120 14.58 0.55 -16.31
CA ASP A 120 13.32 0.95 -16.96
C ASP A 120 12.06 0.33 -16.31
N THR A 121 12.09 0.26 -14.97
CA THR A 121 11.00 -0.28 -14.15
C THR A 121 10.37 0.82 -13.32
N ARG A 122 9.19 0.52 -12.74
CA ARG A 122 8.42 1.48 -11.94
C ARG A 122 8.01 0.86 -10.61
N VAL A 123 7.87 1.72 -9.60
CA VAL A 123 7.18 1.39 -8.35
C VAL A 123 5.88 2.19 -8.30
N TYR A 124 4.77 1.48 -8.34
CA TYR A 124 3.42 2.01 -8.24
C TYR A 124 2.96 1.96 -6.78
N LEU A 125 2.82 3.14 -6.18
CA LEU A 125 2.25 3.30 -4.84
C LEU A 125 0.73 3.34 -4.97
N VAL A 126 0.05 2.35 -4.43
CA VAL A 126 -1.42 2.30 -4.49
C VAL A 126 -2.04 3.24 -3.45
N SER A 127 -3.27 3.68 -3.68
CA SER A 127 -3.96 4.59 -2.74
C SER A 127 -4.31 3.92 -1.40
N GLY A 128 -4.36 2.59 -1.35
CA GLY A 128 -4.64 1.85 -0.13
C GLY A 128 -6.04 2.16 0.41
N ALA A 129 -6.12 2.58 1.67
CA ALA A 129 -7.38 2.95 2.33
C ALA A 129 -7.71 4.45 2.21
N THR A 130 -7.07 5.18 1.30
CA THR A 130 -7.36 6.58 1.00
C THR A 130 -7.44 6.83 -0.52
N GLY A 131 -7.45 8.10 -0.94
CA GLY A 131 -7.40 8.53 -2.33
C GLY A 131 -6.86 9.95 -2.46
N GLY A 132 -7.09 10.58 -3.62
CA GLY A 132 -6.81 12.00 -3.84
C GLY A 132 -5.32 12.37 -3.91
N PHE A 133 -4.42 11.42 -4.14
CA PHE A 133 -2.99 11.71 -4.25
C PHE A 133 -2.65 12.64 -5.42
N ASP A 134 -3.49 12.66 -6.45
CA ASP A 134 -3.48 13.63 -7.55
C ASP A 134 -3.67 15.07 -7.07
N VAL A 135 -4.71 15.35 -6.25
CA VAL A 135 -4.94 16.70 -5.71
C VAL A 135 -3.89 17.09 -4.66
N LEU A 136 -3.42 16.12 -3.87
CA LEU A 136 -2.30 16.35 -2.94
C LEU A 136 -1.04 16.78 -3.70
N ARG A 137 -0.69 16.04 -4.75
CA ARG A 137 0.49 16.31 -5.55
C ARG A 137 0.35 17.62 -6.32
N THR A 138 -0.81 17.88 -6.90
CA THR A 138 -1.10 19.13 -7.63
C THR A 138 -0.95 20.33 -6.70
N THR A 139 -1.56 20.28 -5.52
CA THR A 139 -1.49 21.37 -4.54
C THR A 139 -0.06 21.57 -4.02
N SER A 140 0.69 20.49 -3.81
CA SER A 140 2.12 20.57 -3.43
C SER A 140 2.97 21.20 -4.53
N LEU A 141 2.76 20.83 -5.80
CA LEU A 141 3.47 21.39 -6.96
C LEU A 141 3.19 22.89 -7.17
N MET A 142 2.03 23.38 -6.74
CA MET A 142 1.70 24.81 -6.73
C MET A 142 2.51 25.61 -5.68
N GLY A 143 3.27 24.93 -4.81
CA GLY A 143 4.16 25.54 -3.83
C GLY A 143 3.46 25.94 -2.53
N ASN A 144 4.28 26.18 -1.49
CA ASN A 144 3.87 26.66 -0.16
C ASN A 144 2.70 25.90 0.48
N ALA A 145 2.62 24.59 0.23
CA ALA A 145 1.58 23.75 0.79
C ALA A 145 1.90 23.33 2.23
N THR A 146 0.87 23.23 3.06
CA THR A 146 0.90 22.54 4.34
C THR A 146 -0.08 21.38 4.29
N ALA A 147 0.25 20.26 4.93
CA ALA A 147 -0.61 19.09 4.94
C ALA A 147 -0.74 18.48 6.33
N ARG A 148 -1.92 17.90 6.58
CA ARG A 148 -2.25 17.19 7.80
C ARG A 148 -2.91 15.87 7.47
N PHE A 149 -2.65 14.91 8.34
CA PHE A 149 -3.22 13.59 8.32
C PHE A 149 -3.89 13.32 9.66
N PHE A 150 -5.14 12.88 9.61
CA PHE A 150 -5.89 12.43 10.75
C PHE A 150 -6.38 11.02 10.52
N ASN A 151 -6.28 10.19 11.55
CA ASN A 151 -6.81 8.84 11.53
C ASN A 151 -7.62 8.53 12.79
N GLU A 152 -8.84 8.03 12.61
CA GLU A 152 -9.69 7.54 13.69
C GLU A 152 -9.87 6.03 13.58
N LYS A 153 -9.71 5.34 14.72
CA LYS A 153 -9.91 3.90 14.83
C LYS A 153 -10.40 3.51 16.22
N GLY A 154 -10.89 2.27 16.34
CA GLY A 154 -11.21 1.68 17.63
C GLY A 154 -9.97 1.31 18.44
N PRO A 155 -10.08 1.25 19.78
CA PRO A 155 -8.97 0.90 20.68
C PRO A 155 -8.35 -0.47 20.37
N ASP A 156 -9.15 -1.44 19.92
CA ASP A 156 -8.67 -2.77 19.55
C ASP A 156 -7.66 -2.76 18.41
N ALA A 157 -7.78 -1.80 17.48
CA ALA A 157 -6.84 -1.66 16.38
C ALA A 157 -5.44 -1.18 16.86
N LEU A 158 -5.34 -0.68 18.08
CA LEU A 158 -4.10 -0.23 18.72
C LEU A 158 -3.47 -1.30 19.63
N LYS A 159 -4.16 -2.40 19.94
CA LYS A 159 -3.61 -3.47 20.77
C LYS A 159 -2.25 -3.96 20.23
N GLY A 160 -1.30 -4.14 21.14
CA GLY A 160 0.08 -4.52 20.81
C GLY A 160 1.00 -3.36 20.36
N THR A 161 0.51 -2.12 20.36
CA THR A 161 1.34 -0.92 20.17
C THR A 161 1.69 -0.29 21.52
N SER A 162 2.76 0.51 21.57
CA SER A 162 3.20 1.22 22.78
C SER A 162 2.21 2.30 23.26
N VAL A 163 1.27 2.72 22.42
CA VAL A 163 0.27 3.75 22.75
C VAL A 163 -1.02 3.18 23.32
N TYR A 164 -1.23 1.85 23.24
CA TYR A 164 -2.43 1.23 23.76
C TYR A 164 -2.43 1.23 25.29
N LYS A 165 -3.54 1.67 25.87
CA LYS A 165 -3.84 1.54 27.30
C LYS A 165 -5.29 1.11 27.47
N GLU A 166 -5.60 0.39 28.54
CA GLU A 166 -6.92 -0.20 28.73
C GLU A 166 -8.04 0.86 28.88
N GLU A 167 -7.71 2.06 29.34
CA GLU A 167 -8.65 3.18 29.45
C GLU A 167 -9.20 3.63 28.08
N LEU A 168 -8.48 3.34 26.98
CA LEU A 168 -8.95 3.62 25.62
C LEU A 168 -10.21 2.84 25.24
N GLN A 169 -10.56 1.79 26.00
CA GLN A 169 -11.82 1.06 25.83
C GLN A 169 -13.04 1.86 26.31
N GLN A 170 -12.83 2.91 27.10
CA GLN A 170 -13.90 3.73 27.69
C GLN A 170 -13.77 5.21 27.34
N GLU A 171 -12.56 5.69 27.00
CA GLU A 171 -12.29 7.10 26.74
C GLU A 171 -11.78 7.34 25.31
N LYS A 172 -12.41 8.32 24.63
CA LYS A 172 -11.91 8.87 23.36
C LYS A 172 -10.66 9.70 23.60
N ARG A 173 -9.56 9.41 22.88
CA ARG A 173 -8.28 10.07 23.10
C ARG A 173 -7.46 10.19 21.82
N ILE A 174 -6.75 11.32 21.65
CA ILE A 174 -5.65 11.43 20.69
C ILE A 174 -4.46 10.67 21.27
N VAL A 175 -4.15 9.52 20.69
CA VAL A 175 -3.08 8.61 21.15
C VAL A 175 -1.72 8.95 20.54
N PHE A 176 -1.71 9.77 19.48
CA PHE A 176 -0.50 10.26 18.84
C PHE A 176 -0.74 11.62 18.19
N SER A 177 0.25 12.51 18.31
CA SER A 177 0.33 13.79 17.62
C SER A 177 1.80 14.08 17.34
N GLY A 178 2.17 14.24 16.08
CA GLY A 178 3.56 14.42 15.64
C GLY A 178 3.64 14.60 14.12
N ASN A 179 4.80 14.36 13.52
CA ASN A 179 4.93 14.28 12.06
C ASN A 179 4.86 12.82 11.56
N ALA A 180 4.89 12.61 10.24
CA ALA A 180 4.81 11.26 9.68
C ALA A 180 6.05 10.41 10.02
N THR A 181 7.25 11.00 10.03
CA THR A 181 8.50 10.34 10.43
C THR A 181 8.42 9.75 11.83
N GLU A 182 7.92 10.52 12.80
CA GLU A 182 7.67 10.08 14.17
C GLU A 182 6.60 9.00 14.23
N ALA A 183 5.51 9.14 13.46
CA ALA A 183 4.42 8.18 13.44
C ALA A 183 4.89 6.79 12.99
N ILE A 184 5.82 6.70 12.03
CA ILE A 184 6.37 5.43 11.55
C ILE A 184 7.11 4.67 12.65
N ASN A 185 7.88 5.38 13.48
CA ASN A 185 8.62 4.78 14.58
C ASN A 185 7.69 4.20 15.65
N VAL A 186 6.55 4.85 15.88
CA VAL A 186 5.54 4.40 16.86
C VAL A 186 4.63 3.31 16.28
N PHE A 187 4.33 3.37 14.97
CA PHE A 187 3.32 2.54 14.31
C PHE A 187 3.82 1.87 13.02
N PRO A 188 4.91 1.09 13.05
CA PRO A 188 5.61 0.64 11.84
C PRO A 188 4.74 -0.15 10.84
N THR A 189 3.63 -0.75 11.30
CA THR A 189 2.70 -1.51 10.46
C THR A 189 1.35 -0.82 10.22
N LYS A 190 1.12 0.38 10.76
CA LYS A 190 -0.21 1.03 10.77
C LYS A 190 -0.24 2.45 10.16
N VAL A 191 0.84 2.90 9.53
CA VAL A 191 0.97 4.26 8.97
C VAL A 191 1.18 4.32 7.45
N ASN A 192 0.93 3.23 6.71
CA ASN A 192 1.14 3.20 5.25
C ASN A 192 0.46 4.37 4.52
N VAL A 193 -0.75 4.74 4.95
CA VAL A 193 -1.53 5.82 4.34
C VAL A 193 -0.92 7.20 4.59
N SER A 194 -0.45 7.49 5.81
CA SER A 194 0.19 8.79 6.10
C SER A 194 1.53 8.94 5.39
N VAL A 195 2.28 7.84 5.22
CA VAL A 195 3.51 7.82 4.42
C VAL A 195 3.22 8.05 2.94
N ALA A 196 2.21 7.38 2.40
CA ALA A 196 1.81 7.61 1.01
C ALA A 196 1.38 9.06 0.76
N ALA A 197 0.54 9.60 1.65
CA ALA A 197 0.09 10.99 1.58
C ALA A 197 1.24 11.99 1.73
N SER A 198 2.21 11.73 2.61
CA SER A 198 3.36 12.62 2.81
C SER A 198 4.30 12.60 1.61
N LEU A 199 4.59 11.43 1.04
CA LEU A 199 5.37 11.29 -0.19
C LEU A 199 4.68 11.95 -1.40
N ALA A 200 3.34 11.92 -1.45
CA ALA A 200 2.56 12.60 -2.48
C ALA A 200 2.43 14.12 -2.29
N SER A 201 2.87 14.68 -1.16
CA SER A 201 2.67 16.10 -0.83
C SER A 201 3.92 16.80 -0.31
N VAL A 202 3.99 17.08 0.99
CA VAL A 202 4.96 17.97 1.64
C VAL A 202 6.18 17.23 2.22
N GLY A 203 6.25 15.92 2.03
CA GLY A 203 7.26 15.03 2.60
C GLY A 203 6.94 14.58 4.04
N PRO A 204 7.57 13.49 4.53
CA PRO A 204 7.28 12.91 5.84
C PRO A 204 7.47 13.86 7.03
N ASP A 205 8.51 14.69 7.02
CA ASP A 205 8.84 15.59 8.13
C ASP A 205 7.86 16.76 8.28
N ASN A 206 7.25 17.20 7.18
CA ASN A 206 6.33 18.34 7.16
C ASN A 206 4.85 17.94 7.26
N MET A 207 4.53 16.67 7.06
CA MET A 207 3.16 16.17 7.22
C MET A 207 2.83 16.00 8.70
N GLN A 208 1.91 16.82 9.21
CA GLN A 208 1.41 16.66 10.58
C GLN A 208 0.48 15.44 10.65
N VAL A 209 0.63 14.60 11.66
CA VAL A 209 -0.13 13.36 11.85
C VAL A 209 -0.77 13.36 13.23
N SER A 210 -2.05 13.00 13.26
CA SER A 210 -2.79 12.76 14.50
C SER A 210 -3.55 11.43 14.41
N ILE A 211 -3.53 10.66 15.49
CA ILE A 211 -4.26 9.39 15.58
C ILE A 211 -5.17 9.43 16.81
N GLN A 212 -6.44 9.17 16.59
CA GLN A 212 -7.49 9.14 17.59
C GLN A 212 -7.99 7.71 17.80
N SER A 213 -8.06 7.32 19.06
CA SER A 213 -8.77 6.13 19.52
C SER A 213 -10.15 6.53 20.00
N THR A 214 -11.20 5.90 19.46
CA THR A 214 -12.58 6.15 19.88
C THR A 214 -13.25 4.83 20.30
N PRO A 215 -13.66 4.68 21.57
CA PRO A 215 -14.44 3.53 22.03
C PRO A 215 -15.67 3.27 21.17
N GLY A 216 -15.93 2.01 20.83
CA GLY A 216 -17.06 1.60 19.99
C GLY A 216 -16.92 1.94 18.50
N PHE A 217 -15.90 2.69 18.08
CA PHE A 217 -15.67 2.97 16.66
C PHE A 217 -15.23 1.71 15.91
N THR A 218 -15.92 1.40 14.82
CA THR A 218 -15.66 0.24 13.96
C THR A 218 -15.27 0.68 12.56
N GLY A 219 -14.17 0.13 12.04
CA GLY A 219 -13.58 0.51 10.78
C GLY A 219 -12.37 1.42 10.97
N ASP A 220 -12.07 2.22 9.95
CA ASP A 220 -10.93 3.13 9.94
C ASP A 220 -11.29 4.36 9.08
N THR A 221 -11.21 5.56 9.68
CA THR A 221 -11.36 6.84 8.96
C THR A 221 -10.00 7.44 8.73
N GLN A 222 -9.70 7.76 7.47
CA GLN A 222 -8.48 8.41 7.04
C GLN A 222 -8.82 9.76 6.43
N LYS A 223 -8.23 10.83 6.96
CA LYS A 223 -8.43 12.19 6.47
C LYS A 223 -7.10 12.84 6.14
N VAL A 224 -6.93 13.22 4.88
CA VAL A 224 -5.81 14.04 4.43
C VAL A 224 -6.34 15.43 4.10
N GLU A 225 -5.75 16.44 4.71
CA GLU A 225 -6.00 17.85 4.42
C GLU A 225 -4.72 18.45 3.84
N ILE A 226 -4.83 19.16 2.72
CA ILE A 226 -3.74 19.94 2.15
C ILE A 226 -4.24 21.33 1.79
N LYS A 227 -3.39 22.34 2.00
CA LYS A 227 -3.72 23.71 1.65
C LYS A 227 -2.51 24.52 1.25
N ASN A 228 -2.71 25.45 0.31
CA ASN A 228 -1.84 26.58 0.03
C ASN A 228 -2.71 27.85 -0.09
N GLU A 229 -2.19 28.93 -0.67
CA GLU A 229 -2.94 30.20 -0.81
C GLU A 229 -4.17 30.10 -1.72
N GLN A 230 -4.17 29.17 -2.68
CA GLN A 230 -5.18 29.09 -3.74
C GLN A 230 -6.12 27.88 -3.59
N VAL A 231 -5.64 26.82 -2.97
CA VAL A 231 -6.32 25.53 -2.89
C VAL A 231 -6.38 25.07 -1.46
N HIS A 232 -7.57 24.62 -1.05
CA HIS A 232 -7.79 23.85 0.16
C HIS A 232 -8.54 22.58 -0.23
N ALA A 233 -7.91 21.44 -0.05
CA ALA A 233 -8.47 20.13 -0.38
C ALA A 233 -8.50 19.26 0.87
N VAL A 234 -9.61 18.55 1.04
CA VAL A 234 -9.83 17.58 2.11
C VAL A 234 -10.31 16.29 1.48
N VAL A 235 -9.57 15.21 1.71
CA VAL A 235 -9.93 13.86 1.29
C VAL A 235 -10.19 13.05 2.55
N GLU A 236 -11.43 12.65 2.76
CA GLU A 236 -11.86 11.89 3.93
C GLU A 236 -12.51 10.59 3.48
N VAL A 237 -11.94 9.46 3.92
CA VAL A 237 -12.36 8.11 3.54
C VAL A 237 -12.64 7.31 4.80
N TYR A 238 -13.87 6.86 4.96
CA TYR A 238 -14.23 5.82 5.90
C TYR A 238 -14.17 4.45 5.22
N SER A 239 -13.58 3.48 5.89
CA SER A 239 -13.60 2.08 5.46
C SER A 239 -14.05 1.17 6.60
N ALA A 240 -15.11 0.40 6.36
CA ALA A 240 -15.57 -0.60 7.32
C ALA A 240 -14.58 -1.78 7.45
N THR A 241 -13.81 -2.05 6.39
CA THR A 241 -12.80 -3.11 6.32
C THR A 241 -11.59 -2.65 5.51
N SER A 242 -10.49 -3.40 5.58
CA SER A 242 -9.28 -3.12 4.80
C SER A 242 -9.37 -3.52 3.32
N GLU A 243 -10.52 -4.00 2.84
CA GLU A 243 -10.65 -4.53 1.47
C GLU A 243 -10.43 -3.48 0.39
N ILE A 244 -10.76 -2.21 0.67
CA ILE A 244 -10.48 -1.08 -0.23
C ILE A 244 -9.01 -1.02 -0.64
N ALA A 245 -8.09 -1.42 0.25
CA ALA A 245 -6.67 -1.47 -0.08
C ALA A 245 -6.37 -2.53 -1.16
N GLY A 246 -6.98 -3.70 -1.09
CA GLY A 246 -6.87 -4.72 -2.15
C GLY A 246 -7.47 -4.25 -3.48
N TRP A 247 -8.60 -3.54 -3.43
CA TRP A 247 -9.22 -2.94 -4.61
C TRP A 247 -8.40 -1.81 -5.21
N SER A 248 -7.64 -1.05 -4.41
CA SER A 248 -6.74 -0.02 -4.92
C SER A 248 -5.62 -0.61 -5.80
N VAL A 249 -5.19 -1.85 -5.56
CA VAL A 249 -4.28 -2.58 -6.44
C VAL A 249 -4.95 -2.90 -7.77
N VAL A 250 -6.18 -3.41 -7.75
CA VAL A 250 -6.95 -3.71 -8.97
C VAL A 250 -7.13 -2.44 -9.81
N ASN A 251 -7.50 -1.32 -9.18
CA ASN A 251 -7.61 -0.02 -9.84
C ASN A 251 -6.27 0.43 -10.47
N THR A 252 -5.18 0.27 -9.73
CA THR A 252 -3.84 0.63 -10.23
C THR A 252 -3.45 -0.21 -11.45
N LEU A 253 -3.69 -1.52 -11.40
CA LEU A 253 -3.44 -2.43 -12.54
C LEU A 253 -4.27 -2.04 -13.76
N LEU A 254 -5.55 -1.72 -13.59
CA LEU A 254 -6.39 -1.21 -14.68
C LEU A 254 -5.82 0.08 -15.30
N ASN A 255 -5.41 1.04 -14.47
CA ASN A 255 -4.85 2.31 -14.96
C ASN A 255 -3.51 2.13 -15.68
N ILE A 256 -2.70 1.13 -15.33
CA ILE A 256 -1.40 0.88 -15.98
C ILE A 256 -1.56 0.51 -17.46
N THR A 257 -2.58 -0.29 -17.80
CA THR A 257 -2.79 -0.74 -19.19
C THR A 257 -3.85 0.06 -19.93
N SER A 258 -4.61 0.90 -19.22
CA SER A 258 -5.69 1.68 -19.82
C SER A 258 -5.16 2.74 -20.81
N PRO A 259 -5.79 2.91 -21.98
CA PRO A 259 -5.50 4.04 -22.87
C PRO A 259 -6.01 5.38 -22.33
N ILE A 260 -6.89 5.35 -21.31
CA ILE A 260 -7.44 6.52 -20.64
C ILE A 260 -7.14 6.40 -19.14
N VAL A 261 -6.33 7.32 -18.62
CA VAL A 261 -5.87 7.30 -17.23
C VAL A 261 -6.53 8.43 -16.44
N PHE A 262 -6.87 8.12 -15.19
CA PHE A 262 -7.31 9.07 -14.18
C PHE A 262 -6.15 9.33 -13.20
#